data_AF-A0A016V855-F1
#
_entry.id   AF-A0A016V855-F1
#
_cell.length_a   1.000
_cell.length_b   1.000
_cell.length_c   1.000
_cell.angle_alpha   90.00
_cell.angle_beta   90.00
_cell.angle_gamma   90.00
#
_symmetry.space_group_name_H-M   'P 1'
#
loop_
_entity.id
_entity.type
_entity.pdbx_description
1 polymer ?
#
loop_
_entity_poly.entity_id
_entity_poly.type
_entity_poly.pdbx_seq_one_letter_code
_entity_poly.pdbx_strand_id
1 'polypeptide(L)'
;MFTLSNWLRSKKKMFQSRMVIGVLIMVNFGNSIILSLEAFGPDSAISFTIFVLNTIIVALAMYGIFAFKPIFLTPNVISKVSLSSAALFHGLQEAESNDSTSVFHFLWLLVSVCLFIWEIHAMFSATFGVMKEMKLRAYSKPPPSYNQVIADEAPPPTYAQAIERLNTPVVLNVTTLEVQPAGSARIPAAPATPAQMV
;
A
#
# COMPACT_ATOMS: atom_id res chain seq x y z
N MET A 1 -18.27 21.23 -10.62
CA MET A 1 -17.03 21.46 -11.39
C MET A 1 -15.83 21.08 -10.50
N PHE A 2 -15.60 19.77 -10.32
CA PHE A 2 -14.50 19.24 -9.49
C PHE A 2 -13.27 19.12 -10.39
N THR A 3 -12.47 20.18 -10.41
CA THR A 3 -11.45 20.43 -11.42
C THR A 3 -10.25 19.50 -11.25
N LEU A 4 -9.73 19.01 -12.37
CA LEU A 4 -8.50 18.21 -12.51
C LEU A 4 -7.35 18.65 -11.59
N SER A 5 -7.26 19.94 -11.27
CA SER A 5 -6.31 20.53 -10.33
C SER A 5 -6.40 19.97 -8.91
N ASN A 6 -7.60 19.72 -8.38
CA ASN A 6 -7.80 19.13 -7.05
C ASN A 6 -7.35 17.66 -7.03
N TRP A 7 -7.59 16.93 -8.11
CA TRP A 7 -7.16 15.55 -8.26
C TRP A 7 -5.63 15.42 -8.38
N LEU A 8 -4.99 16.26 -9.20
CA LEU A 8 -3.54 16.32 -9.32
C LEU A 8 -2.88 16.72 -7.98
N ARG A 9 -3.46 17.70 -7.27
CA ARG A 9 -3.00 18.11 -5.94
C ARG A 9 -3.11 16.98 -4.91
N SER A 10 -4.22 16.23 -4.92
CA SER A 10 -4.41 15.07 -4.05
C SER A 10 -3.39 13.97 -4.33
N LYS A 11 -3.16 13.62 -5.60
CA LYS A 11 -2.14 12.63 -6.00
C LYS A 11 -0.73 13.06 -5.60
N LYS A 12 -0.37 14.33 -5.83
CA LYS A 12 0.93 14.89 -5.43
C LYS A 12 1.12 14.81 -3.91
N LYS A 13 0.11 15.18 -3.13
CA LYS A 13 0.16 15.10 -1.65
C LYS A 13 0.35 13.67 -1.15
N MET A 14 -0.36 12.70 -1.75
CA MET A 14 -0.19 11.28 -1.39
C MET A 14 1.21 10.77 -1.73
N PHE A 15 1.76 11.14 -2.90
CA PHE A 15 3.11 10.74 -3.28
C PHE A 15 4.17 11.37 -2.37
N GLN A 16 4.06 12.67 -2.07
CA GLN A 16 4.96 13.36 -1.15
C GLN A 16 4.94 12.74 0.25
N SER A 17 3.76 12.41 0.78
CA SER A 17 3.64 11.75 2.08
C SER A 17 4.39 10.42 2.11
N ARG A 18 4.35 9.64 1.02
CA ARG A 18 5.08 8.36 0.92
C ARG A 18 6.58 8.53 0.80
N MET A 19 7.03 9.55 0.07
CA MET A 19 8.45 9.88 -0.01
C MET A 19 9.01 10.20 1.38
N VAL A 20 8.30 11.01 2.17
CA VAL A 20 8.70 11.34 3.54
C VAL A 20 8.78 10.09 4.41
N ILE A 21 7.80 9.18 4.31
CA ILE A 21 7.81 7.92 5.07
C ILE A 21 8.92 6.99 4.59
N GLY A 22 9.18 6.93 3.28
CA GLY A 22 10.29 6.16 2.72
C GLY A 22 11.64 6.66 3.21
N VAL A 23 11.83 7.98 3.27
CA VAL A 23 13.03 8.59 3.86
C VAL A 23 13.14 8.23 5.34
N LEU A 24 12.05 8.33 6.10
CA LEU A 24 12.04 7.96 7.52
C LEU A 24 12.41 6.49 7.73
N ILE A 25 11.89 5.58 6.91
CA ILE A 25 12.25 4.15 6.91
C ILE A 25 13.74 3.97 6.65
N MET A 26 14.32 4.70 5.70
CA MET A 26 15.75 4.60 5.39
C MET A 26 16.64 5.14 6.51
N VAL A 27 16.26 6.25 7.14
CA VAL A 27 16.97 6.78 8.32
C VAL A 27 16.93 5.74 9.45
N ASN A 28 15.77 5.15 9.70
CA ASN A 28 15.61 4.14 10.74
C ASN A 28 16.19 2.77 10.35
N PHE A 29 16.40 2.50 9.07
CA PHE A 29 17.17 1.32 8.66
C PHE A 29 18.62 1.46 9.13
N GLY A 30 19.25 2.62 8.95
CA GLY A 30 20.57 2.90 9.50
C GLY A 30 20.60 2.74 11.02
N ASN A 31 19.61 3.30 11.70
CA ASN A 31 19.46 3.15 13.15
C ASN A 31 19.34 1.67 13.59
N SER A 32 18.58 0.87 12.85
CA SER A 32 18.42 -0.57 13.09
C SER A 32 19.71 -1.37 12.88
N ILE A 33 20.55 -0.96 11.92
CA ILE A 33 21.88 -1.54 11.74
C ILE A 33 22.80 -1.22 12.91
N ILE A 34 22.82 0.04 13.37
CA ILE A 34 23.66 0.46 14.51
C ILE A 34 23.29 -0.34 15.75
N LEU A 35 22.00 -0.42 16.07
CA LEU A 35 21.51 -1.18 17.22
C LEU A 35 21.81 -2.68 17.13
N SER A 36 21.71 -3.28 15.95
CA SER A 36 22.02 -4.70 15.78
C SER A 36 23.53 -4.97 15.89
N LEU A 37 24.38 -4.11 15.34
CA LEU A 37 25.83 -4.23 15.53
C LEU A 37 26.22 -4.13 17.00
N GLU A 38 25.55 -3.25 17.74
CA GLU A 38 25.77 -3.06 19.16
C GLU A 38 25.29 -4.25 20.00
N ALA A 39 24.10 -4.79 19.71
CA ALA A 39 23.52 -5.90 20.45
C ALA A 39 24.19 -7.26 20.17
N PHE A 40 24.66 -7.50 18.94
CA PHE A 40 25.21 -8.80 18.53
C PHE A 40 26.75 -8.84 18.51
N GLY A 41 27.41 -7.68 18.71
CA GLY A 41 28.85 -7.61 18.91
C GLY A 41 29.69 -7.98 17.68
N PRO A 42 30.99 -8.30 17.88
CA PRO A 42 31.96 -8.48 16.80
C PRO A 42 31.78 -9.78 15.99
N ASP A 43 30.80 -10.63 16.33
CA ASP A 43 30.59 -11.89 15.62
C ASP A 43 30.01 -11.64 14.22
N SER A 44 30.93 -11.60 13.25
CA SER A 44 30.65 -11.14 11.88
C SER A 44 29.55 -11.93 11.16
N ALA A 45 29.37 -13.22 11.48
CA ALA A 45 28.38 -14.07 10.81
C ALA A 45 26.94 -13.75 11.25
N ILE A 46 26.72 -13.52 12.55
CA ILE A 46 25.41 -13.20 13.11
C ILE A 46 25.00 -11.79 12.68
N SER A 47 25.91 -10.82 12.82
CA SER A 47 25.68 -9.44 12.40
C SER A 47 25.39 -9.33 10.89
N PHE A 48 26.09 -10.10 10.05
CA PHE A 48 25.79 -10.14 8.62
C PHE A 48 24.41 -10.75 8.32
N THR A 49 24.05 -11.84 9.00
CA THR A 49 22.74 -12.48 8.80
C THR A 49 21.60 -11.54 9.17
N ILE A 50 21.73 -10.82 10.29
CA ILE A 50 20.74 -9.86 10.76
C ILE A 50 20.66 -8.66 9.81
N PHE A 51 21.79 -8.17 9.30
CA PHE A 51 21.83 -7.14 8.28
C PHE A 51 21.04 -7.53 7.02
N VAL A 52 21.25 -8.76 6.51
CA VAL A 52 20.53 -9.26 5.32
C VAL A 52 19.03 -9.38 5.59
N LEU A 53 18.64 -9.98 6.72
CA LEU A 53 17.23 -10.12 7.09
C LEU A 53 16.54 -8.75 7.25
N ASN A 54 17.19 -7.81 7.93
CA ASN A 54 16.68 -6.45 8.13
C ASN A 54 16.52 -5.72 6.79
N THR A 55 17.47 -5.89 5.86
CA THR A 55 17.39 -5.34 4.51
C THR A 55 16.17 -5.87 3.75
N ILE A 56 15.92 -7.18 3.81
CA ILE A 56 14.75 -7.81 3.17
C ILE A 56 13.45 -7.26 3.77
N ILE A 57 13.37 -7.16 5.10
CA ILE A 57 12.20 -6.65 5.80
C ILE A 57 11.91 -5.19 5.43
N VAL A 58 12.94 -4.34 5.36
CA VAL A 58 12.81 -2.94 4.95
C VAL A 58 12.41 -2.83 3.49
N ALA A 59 12.96 -3.67 2.60
CA ALA A 59 12.55 -3.71 1.20
C ALA A 59 11.07 -4.09 1.04
N LEU A 60 10.57 -5.05 1.82
CA LEU A 60 9.15 -5.40 1.87
C LEU A 60 8.29 -4.24 2.37
N ALA A 61 8.71 -3.52 3.40
CA ALA A 61 7.99 -2.36 3.90
C ALA A 61 7.92 -1.22 2.87
N MET A 62 9.03 -0.95 2.19
CA MET A 62 9.08 0.00 1.08
C MET A 62 8.11 -0.42 -0.02
N TYR A 63 8.16 -1.69 -0.45
CA TYR A 63 7.20 -2.22 -1.42
C TYR A 63 5.75 -2.05 -0.93
N GLY A 64 5.45 -2.36 0.33
CA GLY A 64 4.11 -2.21 0.91
C GLY A 64 3.55 -0.79 0.83
N ILE A 65 4.38 0.22 1.10
CA ILE A 65 3.99 1.64 1.02
C ILE A 65 3.70 2.07 -0.41
N PHE A 66 4.52 1.66 -1.38
CA PHE A 66 4.31 2.03 -2.77
C PHE A 66 3.19 1.24 -3.43
N ALA A 67 3.04 -0.05 -3.10
CA ALA A 67 2.04 -0.95 -3.65
C ALA A 67 0.67 -0.88 -2.97
N PHE A 68 0.47 -0.01 -1.97
CA PHE A 68 -0.80 0.10 -1.22
C PHE A 68 -1.22 -1.20 -0.52
N LYS A 69 -0.25 -2.01 -0.09
CA LYS A 69 -0.50 -3.32 0.53
C LYS A 69 0.01 -3.32 1.97
N PRO A 70 -0.86 -3.04 2.96
CA PRO A 70 -0.51 -2.94 4.38
C PRO A 70 0.15 -4.20 4.94
N ILE A 71 -0.21 -5.37 4.39
CA ILE A 71 0.27 -6.69 4.82
C ILE A 71 1.81 -6.79 4.81
N PHE A 72 2.47 -6.07 3.90
CA PHE A 72 3.93 -6.08 3.78
C PHE A 72 4.64 -5.16 4.78
N LEU A 73 3.90 -4.36 5.56
CA LEU A 73 4.45 -3.53 6.63
C LEU A 73 4.62 -4.31 7.93
N THR A 74 3.82 -5.36 8.13
CA THR A 74 3.78 -6.15 9.35
C THR A 74 5.16 -6.69 9.78
N PRO A 75 5.98 -7.28 8.88
CA PRO A 75 7.31 -7.76 9.28
C PRO A 75 8.23 -6.66 9.81
N ASN A 76 8.16 -5.45 9.24
CA ASN A 76 8.96 -4.29 9.68
C ASN A 76 8.51 -3.75 11.04
N VAL A 77 7.19 -3.78 11.31
CA VAL A 77 6.67 -3.41 12.63
C VAL A 77 7.13 -4.42 13.68
N ILE A 78 7.00 -5.72 13.41
CA ILE A 78 7.39 -6.77 14.35
C ILE A 78 8.89 -6.69 14.63
N SER A 79 9.74 -6.60 13.59
CA SER A 79 11.18 -6.57 13.77
C SER A 79 11.63 -5.37 14.59
N LYS A 80 11.06 -4.18 14.36
CA LYS A 80 11.40 -2.96 15.11
C LYS A 80 10.92 -2.98 16.54
N VAL A 81 9.73 -3.52 16.80
CA VAL A 81 9.23 -3.69 18.18
C VAL A 81 10.12 -4.68 18.94
N SER A 82 10.49 -5.80 18.32
CA SER A 82 11.39 -6.78 18.93
C SER A 82 12.79 -6.21 19.20
N LEU A 83 13.39 -5.55 18.20
CA LEU A 83 14.72 -4.94 18.35
C LEU A 83 14.72 -3.81 19.38
N SER A 84 13.68 -2.95 19.37
CA SER A 84 13.49 -1.90 20.37
C SER A 84 13.39 -2.46 21.79
N SER A 85 12.63 -3.54 21.97
CA SER A 85 12.47 -4.17 23.29
C SER A 85 13.81 -4.71 23.78
N ALA A 86 14.54 -5.44 22.93
CA ALA A 86 15.85 -5.98 23.25
C ALA A 86 16.87 -4.88 23.59
N ALA A 87 16.92 -3.82 22.77
CA ALA A 87 17.79 -2.68 22.98
C ALA A 87 17.50 -1.96 24.30
N LEU A 88 16.23 -1.76 24.65
CA LEU A 88 15.87 -1.14 25.94
C LEU A 88 16.27 -1.98 27.14
N PHE A 89 16.06 -3.30 27.09
CA PHE A 89 16.49 -4.18 28.18
C PHE A 89 18.01 -4.18 28.34
N HIS A 90 18.74 -4.24 27.22
CA HIS A 90 20.20 -4.13 27.24
C HIS A 90 20.66 -2.79 27.82
N GLY A 91 20.08 -1.69 27.36
CA GLY A 91 20.42 -0.35 27.85
C GLY A 91 20.11 -0.14 29.33
N LEU A 92 19.02 -0.72 29.85
CA LEU A 92 18.69 -0.68 31.27
C LEU A 92 19.71 -1.46 32.10
N GLN A 93 20.12 -2.65 31.66
CA GLN A 93 21.15 -3.45 32.34
C GLN A 93 22.49 -2.71 32.38
N GLU A 94 22.88 -2.07 31.27
CA GLU A 94 24.11 -1.28 31.21
C GLU A 94 24.02 -0.05 32.13
N ALA A 95 22.87 0.61 32.22
CA ALA A 95 22.67 1.78 33.07
C ALA A 95 22.80 1.47 34.58
N GLU A 96 22.52 0.23 34.99
CA GLU A 96 22.70 -0.21 36.39
C GLU A 96 24.17 -0.36 36.80
N SER A 97 25.11 -0.39 35.84
CA SER A 97 26.56 -0.52 36.11
C SER A 97 27.21 0.70 36.78
N ASN A 98 26.44 1.76 37.06
CA ASN A 98 26.85 2.97 37.79
C ASN A 98 27.97 3.79 37.11
N ASP A 99 28.18 3.59 35.80
CA ASP A 99 29.03 4.44 34.97
C ASP A 99 28.21 5.59 34.36
N SER A 100 28.79 6.80 34.35
CA SER A 100 28.20 7.95 33.67
C SER A 100 28.05 7.74 32.16
N THR A 101 28.91 6.93 31.53
CA THR A 101 28.85 6.67 30.09
C THR A 101 27.65 5.81 29.69
N SER A 102 27.24 4.87 30.55
CA SER A 102 26.10 3.99 30.29
C SER A 102 24.76 4.73 30.31
N VAL A 103 24.66 5.83 31.07
CA VAL A 103 23.47 6.70 31.06
C VAL A 103 23.30 7.40 29.71
N PHE A 104 24.40 7.91 29.12
CA PHE A 104 24.35 8.53 27.79
C PHE A 104 24.04 7.50 26.70
N HIS A 105 24.56 6.29 26.85
CA HIS A 105 24.24 5.15 25.99
C HIS A 105 22.76 4.81 26.04
N PHE A 106 22.17 4.72 27.25
CA PHE A 106 20.75 4.49 27.42
C PHE A 106 19.88 5.60 26.81
N LEU A 107 20.26 6.86 26.97
CA LEU A 107 19.59 8.01 26.34
C LEU A 107 19.60 7.90 24.81
N TRP A 108 20.72 7.49 24.22
CA TRP A 108 20.82 7.25 22.78
C TRP A 108 19.89 6.11 22.34
N LEU A 109 19.87 4.99 23.05
CA LEU A 109 18.95 3.87 22.79
C LEU A 109 17.49 4.30 22.90
N LEU A 110 17.14 5.14 23.90
CA LEU A 110 15.78 5.66 24.07
C LEU A 110 15.35 6.53 22.88
N VAL A 111 16.22 7.42 22.42
CA VAL A 111 15.96 8.26 21.23
C VAL A 111 15.78 7.38 19.99
N SER A 112 16.64 6.38 19.83
CA SER A 112 16.57 5.39 18.75
C SER A 112 15.21 4.66 18.72
N VAL A 113 14.72 4.23 19.88
CA VAL A 113 13.39 3.61 20.01
C VAL A 113 12.26 4.59 19.70
N CYS A 114 12.36 5.84 20.15
CA CYS A 114 11.36 6.86 19.82
C CYS A 114 11.24 7.07 18.30
N LEU A 115 12.35 7.01 17.56
CA LEU A 115 12.33 7.09 16.10
C LEU A 115 11.65 5.88 15.46
N PHE A 116 11.80 4.67 16.00
CA PHE A 116 11.04 3.49 15.53
C PHE A 116 9.55 3.63 15.79
N ILE A 117 9.15 4.09 16.98
CA ILE A 117 7.74 4.35 17.31
C ILE A 117 7.16 5.39 16.35
N TRP A 118 7.90 6.48 16.09
CA TRP A 118 7.49 7.50 15.14
C TRP A 118 7.25 6.90 13.75
N GLU A 119 8.18 6.11 13.23
CA GLU A 119 8.02 5.48 11.92
C GLU A 119 6.80 4.57 11.86
N ILE A 120 6.62 3.69 12.84
CA ILE A 120 5.47 2.78 12.89
C ILE A 120 4.18 3.60 12.87
N HIS A 121 4.11 4.65 13.68
CA HIS A 121 2.97 5.57 13.72
C HIS A 121 2.74 6.27 12.36
N ALA A 122 3.80 6.75 11.71
CA ALA A 122 3.73 7.40 10.41
C ALA A 122 3.27 6.43 9.29
N MET A 123 3.78 5.20 9.29
CA MET A 123 3.37 4.15 8.35
C MET A 123 1.88 3.81 8.51
N PHE A 124 1.41 3.59 9.74
CA PHE A 124 0.00 3.30 9.98
C PHE A 124 -0.89 4.50 9.61
N SER A 125 -0.51 5.72 10.02
CA SER A 125 -1.26 6.93 9.70
C SER A 125 -1.46 7.11 8.18
N ALA A 126 -0.40 6.90 7.40
CA ALA A 126 -0.50 6.98 5.94
C ALA A 126 -1.33 5.84 5.34
N THR A 127 -1.18 4.62 5.87
CA THR A 127 -1.89 3.45 5.39
C THR A 127 -3.39 3.56 5.64
N PHE A 128 -3.80 3.96 6.84
CA PHE A 128 -5.21 4.21 7.18
C PHE A 128 -5.77 5.41 6.43
N GLY A 129 -5.00 6.49 6.27
CA GLY A 129 -5.41 7.65 5.48
C GLY A 129 -5.74 7.29 4.03
N VAL A 130 -4.90 6.46 3.41
CA VAL A 130 -5.11 5.97 2.05
C VAL A 130 -6.30 5.01 1.97
N MET A 131 -6.45 4.10 2.93
CA MET A 131 -7.58 3.17 2.97
C MET A 131 -8.92 3.92 3.10
N LYS A 132 -8.96 4.96 3.95
CA LYS A 132 -10.13 5.83 4.11
C LYS A 132 -10.48 6.55 2.81
N GLU A 133 -9.49 7.11 2.12
CA GLU A 133 -9.69 7.79 0.83
C GLU A 133 -10.18 6.82 -0.26
N MET A 134 -9.60 5.60 -0.32
CA MET A 134 -10.04 4.56 -1.26
C MET A 134 -11.47 4.10 -0.99
N LYS A 135 -11.84 3.92 0.29
CA LYS A 135 -13.21 3.57 0.67
C LYS A 135 -14.19 4.69 0.34
N LEU A 136 -13.88 5.94 0.68
CA LEU A 136 -14.72 7.10 0.31
C LEU A 136 -14.94 7.20 -1.21
N ARG A 137 -13.90 6.95 -2.01
CA ARG A 137 -14.02 6.92 -3.48
C ARG A 137 -14.85 5.75 -3.98
N ALA A 138 -14.75 4.57 -3.35
CA ALA A 138 -15.60 3.44 -3.68
C ALA A 138 -17.08 3.72 -3.38
N TYR A 139 -17.38 4.37 -2.25
CA TYR A 139 -18.74 4.77 -1.88
C TYR A 139 -19.25 6.02 -2.64
N SER A 140 -18.36 6.80 -3.26
CA SER A 140 -18.75 7.98 -4.05
C SER A 140 -19.35 7.65 -5.41
N LYS A 141 -19.20 6.40 -5.87
CA LYS A 141 -19.97 5.92 -7.01
C LYS A 141 -21.35 5.52 -6.47
N PRO A 142 -22.44 6.20 -6.89
CA PRO A 142 -23.77 5.76 -6.50
C PRO A 142 -23.94 4.30 -6.96
N PRO A 143 -24.65 3.45 -6.18
CA PRO A 143 -25.02 2.13 -6.67
C PRO A 143 -25.70 2.28 -8.04
N PRO A 144 -25.46 1.35 -8.98
CA PRO A 144 -26.03 1.45 -10.33
C PRO A 144 -27.55 1.65 -10.23
N SER A 145 -28.06 2.67 -10.93
CA SER A 145 -29.49 2.92 -11.00
C SER A 145 -30.18 1.75 -11.69
N TYR A 146 -31.43 1.45 -11.33
CA TYR A 146 -32.23 0.39 -11.96
C TYR A 146 -32.24 0.52 -13.50
N ASN A 147 -32.23 1.76 -14.02
CA ASN A 147 -32.14 2.05 -15.45
C ASN A 147 -30.78 1.69 -16.10
N GLN A 148 -29.69 1.67 -15.34
CA GLN A 148 -28.37 1.22 -15.81
C GLN A 148 -28.23 -0.30 -15.82
N VAL A 149 -28.98 -0.98 -14.94
CA VAL A 149 -29.06 -2.45 -14.92
C VAL A 149 -29.96 -2.95 -16.06
N ILE A 150 -31.09 -2.26 -16.31
CA ILE A 150 -31.99 -2.57 -17.44
C ILE A 150 -31.32 -2.30 -18.80
N ALA A 151 -30.53 -1.22 -18.93
CA ALA A 151 -29.82 -0.94 -20.17
C ALA A 151 -28.71 -1.98 -20.50
N ASP A 152 -28.29 -2.78 -19.52
CA ASP A 152 -27.34 -3.88 -19.66
C ASP A 152 -28.05 -5.25 -19.73
N GLU A 153 -29.39 -5.28 -19.84
CA GLU A 153 -30.15 -6.47 -20.25
C GLU A 153 -29.93 -6.77 -21.73
N ALA A 154 -28.68 -7.07 -22.11
CA ALA A 154 -28.49 -8.01 -23.19
C ALA A 154 -29.18 -9.32 -22.76
N PRO A 155 -30.03 -9.92 -23.62
CA PRO A 155 -30.69 -11.17 -23.28
C PRO A 155 -29.63 -12.19 -22.85
N PRO A 156 -29.92 -13.01 -21.81
CA PRO A 156 -28.94 -13.98 -21.32
C PRO A 156 -28.44 -14.83 -22.50
N PRO A 157 -27.13 -15.12 -22.58
CA PRO A 157 -26.56 -15.87 -23.69
C PRO A 157 -27.31 -17.19 -23.84
N THR A 158 -27.73 -17.49 -25.07
CA THR A 158 -28.44 -18.74 -25.35
C THR A 158 -27.53 -19.92 -25.00
N TYR A 159 -28.10 -21.05 -24.60
CA TYR A 159 -27.34 -22.23 -24.16
C TYR A 159 -26.19 -22.62 -25.10
N ALA A 160 -26.38 -22.48 -26.42
CA ALA A 160 -25.35 -22.68 -27.43
C ALA A 160 -24.14 -21.74 -27.29
N GLN A 161 -24.37 -20.45 -27.01
CA GLN A 161 -23.32 -19.44 -26.81
C GLN A 161 -22.57 -19.65 -25.49
N ALA A 162 -23.24 -20.19 -24.47
CA ALA A 162 -22.60 -20.54 -23.20
C ALA A 162 -21.63 -21.71 -23.35
N ILE A 163 -21.99 -22.73 -24.16
CA ILE A 163 -21.10 -23.87 -24.47
C ILE A 163 -19.89 -23.42 -25.30
N GLU A 164 -20.08 -22.50 -26.24
CA GLU A 164 -18.97 -21.96 -27.04
C GLU A 164 -17.96 -21.20 -26.17
N ARG A 165 -18.44 -20.35 -25.25
CA ARG A 165 -17.57 -19.63 -24.29
C ARG A 165 -16.84 -20.56 -23.33
N LEU A 166 -17.43 -21.67 -22.92
CA LEU A 166 -16.80 -22.64 -22.02
C LEU A 166 -15.65 -23.39 -22.69
N ASN A 167 -15.74 -23.60 -24.01
CA ASN A 167 -14.71 -24.28 -24.80
C ASN A 167 -13.64 -23.32 -25.36
N THR A 168 -13.81 -22.01 -25.18
CA THR A 168 -12.81 -21.03 -25.60
C THR A 168 -11.84 -20.79 -24.44
N PRO A 169 -10.54 -21.09 -24.57
CA PRO A 169 -9.58 -20.79 -23.51
C PRO A 169 -9.55 -19.28 -23.28
N VAL A 170 -9.89 -18.85 -22.06
CA VAL A 170 -9.81 -17.44 -21.65
C VAL A 170 -8.34 -17.03 -21.60
N VAL A 171 -7.83 -16.51 -22.71
CA VAL A 171 -6.56 -15.79 -22.73
C VAL A 171 -6.82 -14.42 -22.12
N LEU A 172 -6.53 -14.27 -20.83
CA LEU A 172 -6.54 -12.98 -20.12
C LEU A 172 -5.45 -12.07 -20.71
N ASN A 173 -5.78 -11.38 -21.80
CA ASN A 173 -4.91 -10.35 -22.35
C ASN A 173 -5.12 -9.05 -21.55
N VAL A 174 -4.18 -8.75 -20.66
CA VAL A 174 -4.26 -7.66 -19.67
C VAL A 174 -4.31 -6.27 -20.34
N THR A 175 -3.91 -6.16 -21.61
CA THR A 175 -3.86 -4.91 -22.38
C THR A 175 -5.21 -4.40 -22.89
N THR A 176 -6.27 -5.22 -22.95
CA THR A 176 -7.61 -4.75 -23.40
C THR A 176 -8.42 -4.03 -22.32
N LEU A 177 -7.97 -4.03 -21.06
CA LEU A 177 -8.66 -3.33 -19.97
C LEU A 177 -8.37 -1.80 -19.91
N GLU A 178 -7.41 -1.29 -20.70
CA GLU A 178 -7.05 0.14 -20.69
C GLU A 178 -7.67 0.98 -21.81
N VAL A 179 -8.23 0.37 -22.86
CA VAL A 179 -8.66 1.13 -24.05
C VAL A 179 -10.08 0.76 -24.47
N GLN A 180 -11.08 1.32 -23.78
CA GLN A 180 -12.37 1.56 -24.40
C GLN A 180 -12.89 2.94 -23.98
N PRO A 181 -12.71 3.99 -24.81
CA PRO A 181 -13.39 5.25 -24.62
C PRO A 181 -14.87 5.05 -24.94
N ALA A 182 -15.73 5.57 -24.07
CA ALA A 182 -17.17 5.62 -24.28
C ALA A 182 -17.50 6.41 -25.57
N GLY A 183 -18.30 5.80 -26.44
CA GLY A 183 -19.00 6.51 -27.52
C GLY A 183 -18.53 6.21 -28.94
N SER A 184 -18.96 5.09 -29.50
CA SER A 184 -19.31 5.02 -30.93
C SER A 184 -20.00 3.70 -31.26
N ALA A 185 -21.31 3.72 -31.36
CA ALA A 185 -22.04 2.75 -32.17
C ALA A 185 -23.06 3.53 -33.02
N ARG A 186 -22.72 3.65 -34.30
CA ARG A 186 -23.54 4.26 -35.36
C ARG A 186 -24.94 3.65 -35.37
N ILE A 187 -25.95 4.51 -35.39
CA ILE A 187 -27.34 4.16 -35.73
C ILE A 187 -27.45 4.04 -37.26
N PRO A 188 -27.89 2.91 -37.84
CA PRO A 188 -28.43 2.90 -39.19
C PRO A 188 -29.89 3.35 -39.16
N ALA A 189 -30.24 4.28 -40.06
CA ALA A 189 -31.59 4.83 -40.22
C ALA A 189 -32.63 3.76 -40.59
N ALA A 190 -33.78 3.77 -39.92
CA ALA A 190 -34.94 2.93 -40.24
C ALA A 190 -35.76 3.55 -41.40
N PRO A 191 -36.36 2.73 -42.29
CA PRO A 191 -37.19 3.21 -43.40
C PRO A 191 -38.61 3.57 -42.92
N ALA A 192 -39.16 4.64 -43.50
CA ALA A 192 -40.51 5.13 -43.25
C ALA A 192 -41.59 4.18 -43.82
N THR A 193 -42.71 4.00 -43.11
CA THR A 193 -43.91 3.32 -43.62
C THR A 193 -45.17 4.01 -43.07
N PRO A 194 -46.31 4.02 -43.82
CA PRO A 194 -47.20 5.16 -43.89
C PRO A 194 -48.40 5.10 -42.94
N ALA A 195 -48.98 6.28 -42.70
CA ALA A 195 -50.18 6.51 -41.91
C ALA A 195 -51.40 5.77 -42.47
N GLN A 196 -52.14 5.08 -41.61
CA GLN A 196 -53.54 4.72 -41.85
C GLN A 196 -54.44 5.54 -40.91
N MET A 197 -55.31 6.33 -41.53
CA MET A 197 -56.50 6.94 -40.93
C MET A 197 -57.59 5.87 -40.82
N VAL A 198 -58.21 5.75 -39.64
CA VAL A 198 -59.66 5.61 -39.48
C VAL A 198 -60.05 6.37 -38.22
#